data_AF-A0A1G6RZ47-F1
#
_entry.id   AF-A0A1G6RZ47-F1
#
_cell.length_a   1.000
_cell.length_b   1.000
_cell.length_c   1.000
_cell.angle_alpha   90.00
_cell.angle_beta   90.00
_cell.angle_gamma   90.00
#
_symmetry.space_group_name_H-M   'P 1'
#
loop_
_entity.id
_entity.type
_entity.pdbx_description
1 polymer ?
#
loop_
_entity_poly.entity_id
_entity_poly.type
_entity_poly.pdbx_seq_one_letter_code
_entity_poly.pdbx_strand_id
1 'polypeptide(L)'
;MSFKTETCAQCGNLFSYDDSLFGRKPEWGGGMLGGYLCSNCANQRKQEQQLKAFREDDRKRQEMDNIIRENEEDDRYQREQREQRRNQELQRQAEYESANPGEYECPNCLYITLKRNASRCPKCHGTVSSSYWYTINKREAEAQEQARLEADEWERARPQREAAERALKKTKAKRKATIIICSIIGPFLIAGIIAVFSGYSFSRGIEKLVEIITMIIFLPIAIGFLFLIYKIWAFFAGD
;
A
#
# COMPACT_ATOMS: atom_id res chain seq x y z
N MET A 1 -42.31 52.20 -12.45
CA MET A 1 -42.11 50.92 -11.74
C MET A 1 -42.70 51.07 -10.35
N SER A 2 -43.72 50.28 -10.02
CA SER A 2 -44.37 50.33 -8.71
C SER A 2 -43.92 49.11 -7.91
N PHE A 3 -43.15 49.33 -6.85
CA PHE A 3 -42.69 48.25 -5.97
C PHE A 3 -43.74 48.02 -4.89
N LYS A 4 -44.18 46.76 -4.74
CA LYS A 4 -45.07 46.36 -3.65
C LYS A 4 -44.28 45.62 -2.59
N THR A 5 -44.63 45.87 -1.33
CA THR A 5 -44.06 45.18 -0.17
C THR A 5 -45.09 44.21 0.37
N GLU A 6 -44.71 42.93 0.49
CA GLU A 6 -45.51 41.90 1.14
C GLU A 6 -44.69 41.23 2.25
N THR A 7 -45.37 40.75 3.29
CA THR A 7 -44.74 40.00 4.39
C THR A 7 -44.79 38.51 4.10
N CYS A 8 -43.65 37.82 4.21
CA CYS A 8 -43.61 36.37 4.08
C CYS A 8 -44.41 35.70 5.20
N ALA A 9 -45.44 34.93 4.86
CA ALA A 9 -46.28 34.24 5.85
C ALA A 9 -45.51 33.24 6.74
N GLN A 10 -44.35 32.74 6.29
CA GLN A 10 -43.57 31.72 7.01
C GLN A 10 -42.52 32.29 7.97
N CYS A 11 -41.90 33.42 7.65
CA CYS A 11 -40.86 34.03 8.49
C CYS A 11 -41.17 35.46 8.96
N GLY A 12 -42.29 36.05 8.54
CA GLY A 12 -42.71 37.41 8.91
C GLY A 12 -41.92 38.54 8.26
N ASN A 13 -40.85 38.25 7.52
CA ASN A 13 -40.02 39.28 6.90
C ASN A 13 -40.72 39.98 5.73
N LEU A 14 -40.59 41.32 5.64
CA LEU A 14 -41.02 42.09 4.47
C LEU A 14 -40.05 41.84 3.31
N PHE A 15 -40.60 41.63 2.12
CA PHE A 15 -39.85 41.64 0.87
C PHE A 15 -40.56 42.54 -0.15
N SER A 16 -39.78 43.15 -1.05
CA SER A 16 -40.30 43.95 -2.15
C SER A 16 -40.17 43.19 -3.47
N TYR A 17 -41.18 43.30 -4.33
CA TYR A 17 -41.15 42.71 -5.67
C TYR A 17 -41.73 43.68 -6.71
N ASP A 18 -41.33 43.50 -7.97
CA ASP A 18 -41.84 44.28 -9.09
C ASP A 18 -43.07 43.57 -9.69
N ASP A 19 -44.22 44.22 -9.60
CA ASP A 19 -45.53 43.73 -10.06
C ASP A 19 -45.57 43.51 -11.59
N SER A 20 -44.69 44.17 -12.34
CA SER A 20 -44.64 44.06 -13.82
C SER A 20 -44.01 42.76 -14.32
N LEU A 21 -43.23 42.06 -13.49
CA LEU A 21 -42.63 40.76 -13.83
C LEU A 21 -43.59 39.58 -13.63
N PHE A 22 -44.72 39.78 -12.94
CA PHE A 22 -45.69 38.73 -12.63
C PHE A 22 -47.05 39.09 -13.24
N GLY A 23 -47.27 38.69 -14.50
CA GLY A 23 -48.47 38.98 -15.29
C GLY A 23 -49.80 38.40 -14.77
N ARG A 24 -49.81 37.76 -13.59
CA ARG A 24 -51.02 37.34 -12.86
C ARG A 24 -50.69 37.30 -11.36
N LYS A 25 -51.56 37.87 -10.51
CA LYS A 25 -51.48 37.72 -9.05
C LYS A 25 -51.41 36.22 -8.73
N PRO A 26 -50.37 35.74 -8.03
CA PRO A 26 -50.43 34.41 -7.46
C PRO A 26 -51.58 34.42 -6.46
N GLU A 27 -52.59 33.57 -6.69
CA GLU A 27 -53.53 33.24 -5.63
C GLU A 27 -52.72 32.51 -4.56
N TRP A 28 -52.36 33.24 -3.50
CA TRP A 28 -51.79 32.67 -2.27
C TRP A 28 -52.90 31.96 -1.50
N GLY A 29 -53.64 31.07 -2.18
CA GLY A 29 -54.55 30.11 -1.60
C GLY A 29 -53.72 29.03 -0.91
N GLY A 30 -54.02 28.79 0.36
CA GLY A 30 -53.28 27.87 1.20
C GLY A 30 -53.15 26.48 0.58
N GLY A 31 -51.91 25.99 0.53
CA GLY A 31 -51.59 24.61 0.19
C GLY A 31 -50.96 24.46 -1.18
N MET A 32 -49.62 24.55 -1.22
CA MET A 32 -48.76 24.05 -2.30
C MET A 32 -49.28 24.25 -3.73
N LEU A 33 -48.95 25.35 -4.41
CA LEU A 33 -48.73 25.39 -5.87
C LEU A 33 -48.29 26.81 -6.25
N GLY A 34 -46.97 27.04 -6.34
CA GLY A 34 -46.45 28.35 -6.73
C GLY A 34 -45.02 28.72 -6.31
N GLY A 35 -44.11 27.73 -6.15
CA GLY A 35 -42.66 27.80 -6.44
C GLY A 35 -41.71 28.85 -5.83
N TYR A 36 -42.16 29.97 -5.24
CA TYR A 36 -41.28 31.06 -4.86
C TYR A 36 -41.19 31.18 -3.34
N LEU A 37 -40.14 30.59 -2.75
CA LEU A 37 -39.76 30.83 -1.37
C LEU A 37 -39.22 32.27 -1.25
N CYS A 38 -39.61 33.00 -0.19
CA CYS A 38 -38.93 34.23 0.19
C CYS A 38 -37.42 33.96 0.30
N SER A 39 -36.58 34.88 -0.18
CA SER A 39 -35.12 34.73 -0.22
C SER A 39 -34.52 34.34 1.14
N ASN A 40 -35.05 34.88 2.24
CA ASN A 40 -34.63 34.52 3.60
C ASN A 40 -34.97 33.06 3.95
N CYS A 41 -36.19 32.59 3.64
CA CYS A 41 -36.56 31.18 3.85
C CYS A 41 -35.77 30.23 2.94
N ALA A 42 -35.48 30.64 1.70
CA ALA A 42 -34.65 29.87 0.79
C ALA A 42 -33.20 29.75 1.29
N ASN A 43 -32.64 30.84 1.83
CA ASN A 43 -31.31 30.85 2.44
C ASN A 43 -31.27 30.02 3.71
N GLN A 44 -32.29 30.09 4.57
CA GLN A 44 -32.40 29.26 5.76
C GLN A 44 -32.45 27.76 5.40
N ARG A 45 -33.26 27.36 4.41
CA ARG A 45 -33.28 25.97 3.94
C ARG A 45 -31.93 25.51 3.38
N LYS A 46 -31.23 26.38 2.64
CA LYS A 46 -29.87 26.08 2.15
C LYS A 46 -28.89 25.89 3.31
N GLN A 47 -28.93 26.73 4.33
CA GLN A 47 -28.11 26.60 5.53
C GLN A 47 -28.42 25.30 6.29
N GLU A 48 -29.69 24.93 6.43
CA GLU A 48 -30.08 23.66 7.05
C GLU A 48 -29.61 22.44 6.24
N GLN A 49 -29.70 22.48 4.92
CA GLN A 49 -29.17 21.43 4.05
C GLN A 49 -27.66 21.31 4.17
N GLN A 50 -26.93 22.44 4.18
CA GLN A 50 -25.48 22.48 4.37
C GLN A 50 -25.10 21.92 5.76
N LEU A 51 -25.82 22.29 6.81
CA LEU A 51 -25.58 21.79 8.16
C LEU A 51 -25.84 20.29 8.28
N LYS A 52 -26.89 19.78 7.61
CA LYS A 52 -27.16 18.33 7.54
C LYS A 52 -26.06 17.58 6.82
N ALA A 53 -25.61 18.08 5.66
CA ALA A 53 -24.51 17.49 4.92
C ALA A 53 -23.21 17.50 5.72
N PHE A 54 -22.92 18.59 6.43
CA PHE A 54 -21.76 18.69 7.32
C PHE A 54 -21.82 17.67 8.47
N ARG A 55 -22.97 17.52 9.13
CA ARG A 55 -23.17 16.52 10.19
C ARG A 55 -23.05 15.09 9.67
N GLU A 56 -23.49 14.82 8.45
CA GLU A 56 -23.35 13.51 7.82
C GLU A 56 -21.88 13.20 7.48
N ASP A 57 -21.14 14.18 6.95
CA ASP A 57 -19.69 14.04 6.70
C ASP A 57 -18.93 13.77 8.01
N ASP A 58 -19.23 14.54 9.07
CA ASP A 58 -18.61 14.35 10.39
C ASP A 58 -18.92 12.96 10.97
N ARG A 59 -20.18 12.49 10.86
CA ARG A 59 -20.54 11.12 11.26
C ARG A 59 -19.76 10.07 10.48
N LYS A 60 -19.60 10.24 9.16
CA LYS A 60 -18.82 9.31 8.32
C LYS A 60 -17.33 9.32 8.67
N ARG A 61 -16.77 10.49 9.00
CA ARG A 61 -15.39 10.59 9.50
C ARG A 61 -15.22 9.84 10.82
N GLN A 62 -16.14 10.04 11.77
CA GLN A 62 -16.12 9.33 13.05
C GLN A 62 -16.27 7.80 12.86
N GLU A 63 -17.12 7.36 11.95
CA GLU A 63 -17.29 5.95 11.61
C GLU A 63 -16.00 5.36 11.00
N MET A 64 -15.37 6.07 10.07
CA MET A 64 -14.09 5.66 9.49
C MET A 64 -12.99 5.58 10.54
N ASP A 65 -12.90 6.56 11.45
CA ASP A 65 -11.90 6.59 12.52
C ASP A 65 -12.09 5.43 13.52
N ASN A 66 -13.35 5.04 13.79
CA ASN A 66 -13.64 3.86 14.63
C ASN A 66 -13.20 2.56 13.94
N ILE A 67 -13.48 2.41 12.63
CA ILE A 67 -13.04 1.25 11.86
C ILE A 67 -11.50 1.16 11.83
N ILE A 68 -10.80 2.28 11.65
CA ILE A 68 -9.34 2.31 11.70
C ILE A 68 -8.84 1.84 13.07
N ARG A 69 -9.44 2.33 14.16
CA ARG A 69 -9.07 1.94 15.53
C ARG A 69 -9.29 0.45 15.79
N GLU A 70 -10.41 -0.11 15.36
CA GLU A 70 -10.71 -1.54 15.50
C GLU A 70 -9.71 -2.40 14.71
N ASN A 71 -9.39 -2.00 13.47
CA ASN A 71 -8.37 -2.70 12.67
C ASN A 71 -6.97 -2.64 13.31
N GLU A 72 -6.60 -1.49 13.90
CA GLU A 72 -5.34 -1.36 14.63
C GLU A 72 -5.29 -2.23 15.89
N GLU A 73 -6.41 -2.37 16.61
CA GLU A 73 -6.54 -3.26 17.77
C GLU A 73 -6.40 -4.73 17.38
N ASP A 74 -7.08 -5.16 16.31
CA ASP A 74 -6.96 -6.51 15.76
C ASP A 74 -5.52 -6.81 15.32
N ASP A 75 -4.87 -5.87 14.64
CA ASP A 75 -3.47 -5.99 14.23
C ASP A 75 -2.53 -6.09 15.44
N ARG A 76 -2.77 -5.32 16.51
CA ARG A 76 -2.02 -5.45 17.77
C ARG A 76 -2.20 -6.84 18.39
N TYR A 77 -3.44 -7.30 18.52
CA TYR A 77 -3.75 -8.61 19.06
C TYR A 77 -3.11 -9.75 18.26
N GLN A 78 -3.13 -9.67 16.93
CA GLN A 78 -2.50 -10.66 16.05
C GLN A 78 -0.97 -10.68 16.20
N ARG A 79 -0.33 -9.51 16.38
CA ARG A 79 1.11 -9.42 16.64
C ARG A 79 1.49 -10.08 17.98
N GLU A 80 0.75 -9.77 19.04
CA GLU A 80 0.96 -10.37 20.37
C GLU A 80 0.79 -11.89 20.34
N GLN A 81 -0.25 -12.40 19.67
CA GLN A 81 -0.47 -13.84 19.49
C GLN A 81 0.68 -14.53 18.73
N ARG A 82 1.20 -13.89 17.68
CA ARG A 82 2.36 -14.42 16.93
C ARG A 82 3.62 -14.44 17.79
N GLU A 83 3.83 -13.41 18.61
CA GLU A 83 4.96 -13.34 19.52
C GLU A 83 4.87 -14.39 20.63
N GLN A 84 3.71 -14.55 21.25
CA GLN A 84 3.48 -15.60 22.24
C GLN A 84 3.74 -17.00 21.67
N ARG A 85 3.22 -17.30 20.47
CA ARG A 85 3.50 -18.58 19.79
C ARG A 85 4.98 -18.77 19.50
N ARG A 86 5.69 -17.72 19.07
CA ARG A 86 7.14 -17.78 18.85
C ARG A 86 7.89 -18.04 20.15
N ASN A 87 7.52 -17.38 21.23
CA ASN A 87 8.16 -17.55 22.53
C ASN A 87 7.91 -18.95 23.10
N GLN A 88 6.70 -19.48 22.96
CA GLN A 88 6.40 -20.87 23.31
C GLN A 88 7.22 -21.86 22.49
N GLU A 89 7.38 -21.61 21.18
CA GLU A 89 8.21 -22.47 20.34
C GLU A 89 9.68 -22.43 20.75
N LEU A 90 10.23 -21.24 21.03
CA LEU A 90 11.59 -21.09 21.52
C LEU A 90 11.79 -21.79 22.87
N GLN A 91 10.80 -21.73 23.76
CA GLN A 91 10.83 -22.47 25.03
C GLN A 91 10.84 -23.98 24.81
N ARG A 92 9.94 -24.50 23.96
CA ARG A 92 9.91 -25.93 23.61
C ARG A 92 11.21 -26.38 22.96
N GLN A 93 11.77 -25.56 22.08
CA GLN A 93 13.04 -25.84 21.43
C GLN A 93 14.18 -25.87 22.46
N ALA A 94 14.25 -24.89 23.37
CA ALA A 94 15.26 -24.87 24.43
C ALA A 94 15.13 -26.06 25.39
N GLU A 95 13.90 -26.45 25.76
CA GLU A 95 13.63 -27.65 26.55
C GLU A 95 14.09 -28.91 25.81
N TYR A 96 13.77 -29.03 24.52
CA TYR A 96 14.19 -30.13 23.67
C TYR A 96 15.73 -30.20 23.55
N GLU A 97 16.40 -29.08 23.31
CA GLU A 97 17.86 -29.00 23.23
C GLU A 97 18.52 -29.35 24.57
N SER A 98 17.95 -28.89 25.70
CA SER A 98 18.45 -29.22 27.03
C SER A 98 18.31 -30.71 27.37
N ALA A 99 17.23 -31.34 26.91
CA ALA A 99 16.95 -32.76 27.13
C ALA A 99 17.75 -33.68 26.19
N ASN A 100 18.24 -33.14 25.07
CA ASN A 100 18.99 -33.86 24.03
C ASN A 100 20.41 -33.29 23.85
N PRO A 101 21.30 -33.44 24.84
CA PRO A 101 22.67 -32.90 24.76
C PRO A 101 23.61 -33.69 23.84
N GLY A 102 23.11 -34.76 23.19
CA GLY A 102 23.89 -35.62 22.31
C GLY A 102 23.65 -35.34 20.83
N GLU A 103 24.37 -36.06 19.99
CA GLU A 103 24.24 -36.02 18.52
C GLU A 103 23.55 -37.27 17.99
N TYR A 104 23.56 -38.37 18.76
CA TYR A 104 23.07 -39.68 18.33
C TYR A 104 22.01 -40.24 19.30
N GLU A 105 21.06 -40.96 18.72
CA GLU A 105 19.96 -41.63 19.42
C GLU A 105 20.44 -42.89 20.15
N CYS A 106 20.18 -42.99 21.45
CA CYS A 106 20.54 -44.18 22.21
C CYS A 106 19.70 -45.40 21.79
N PRO A 107 20.31 -46.56 21.42
CA PRO A 107 19.55 -47.75 20.99
C PRO A 107 18.72 -48.38 22.12
N ASN A 108 19.02 -48.06 23.39
CA ASN A 108 18.33 -48.62 24.55
C ASN A 108 17.12 -47.78 25.01
N CYS A 109 17.19 -46.45 24.88
CA CYS A 109 16.14 -45.54 25.39
C CYS A 109 15.59 -44.53 24.37
N LEU A 110 16.10 -44.53 23.14
CA LEU A 110 15.62 -43.73 22.01
C LEU A 110 15.70 -42.20 22.18
N TYR A 111 16.46 -41.72 23.17
CA TYR A 111 16.74 -40.29 23.34
C TYR A 111 18.05 -39.89 22.65
N ILE A 112 18.11 -38.70 22.06
CA ILE A 112 19.30 -38.13 21.40
C ILE A 112 20.25 -37.58 22.48
N THR A 113 21.04 -38.48 23.06
CA THR A 113 21.84 -38.21 24.27
C THR A 113 23.28 -38.69 24.13
N LEU A 114 23.60 -39.44 23.07
CA LEU A 114 24.93 -39.98 22.86
C LEU A 114 25.80 -38.98 22.10
N LYS A 115 27.02 -38.76 22.58
CA LYS A 115 28.10 -38.15 21.79
C LYS A 115 28.77 -39.21 20.93
N ARG A 116 29.49 -38.78 19.89
CA ARG A 116 30.21 -39.68 18.98
C ARG A 116 31.08 -40.70 19.73
N ASN A 117 30.94 -41.98 19.38
CA ASN A 117 31.66 -43.11 19.99
C ASN A 117 31.44 -43.29 21.51
N ALA A 118 30.36 -42.75 22.09
CA ALA A 118 30.05 -43.00 23.50
C ALA A 118 29.79 -44.50 23.75
N SER A 119 30.44 -45.06 24.77
CA SER A 119 30.29 -46.47 25.15
C SER A 119 29.07 -46.72 26.05
N ARG A 120 28.54 -45.68 26.72
CA ARG A 120 27.38 -45.75 27.60
C ARG A 120 26.50 -44.51 27.46
N CYS A 121 25.19 -44.69 27.60
CA CYS A 121 24.23 -43.59 27.60
C CYS A 121 24.22 -42.84 28.94
N PRO A 122 24.31 -41.49 28.97
CA PRO A 122 24.26 -40.74 30.21
C PRO A 122 22.88 -40.78 30.90
N LYS A 123 21.80 -41.10 30.17
CA LYS A 123 20.42 -41.08 30.67
C LYS A 123 19.95 -42.43 31.22
N CYS A 124 20.18 -43.52 30.49
CA CYS A 124 19.77 -44.87 30.91
C CYS A 124 20.92 -45.75 31.39
N HIS A 125 22.17 -45.28 31.31
CA HIS A 125 23.39 -46.03 31.65
C HIS A 125 23.62 -47.33 30.86
N GLY A 126 22.79 -47.60 29.85
CA GLY A 126 22.90 -48.74 28.96
C GLY A 126 24.16 -48.66 28.09
N THR A 127 24.81 -49.80 27.89
CA THR A 127 26.00 -49.93 27.05
C THR A 127 25.62 -49.84 25.57
N VAL A 128 26.42 -49.12 24.78
CA VAL A 128 26.25 -48.96 23.34
C VAL A 128 27.28 -49.86 22.65
N SER A 129 26.83 -50.78 21.80
CA SER A 129 27.71 -51.73 21.12
C SER A 129 28.52 -51.05 20.01
N SER A 130 29.69 -51.62 19.70
CA SER A 130 30.48 -51.20 18.53
C SER A 130 29.73 -51.41 17.21
N SER A 131 28.83 -52.39 17.13
CA SER A 131 27.99 -52.65 15.96
C SER A 131 27.00 -51.51 15.65
N TYR A 132 26.48 -50.84 16.69
CA TYR A 132 25.67 -49.64 16.53
C TYR A 132 26.50 -48.51 15.88
N TRP A 133 27.68 -48.22 16.43
CA TRP A 133 28.56 -47.19 15.91
C TRP A 133 29.06 -47.48 14.49
N TYR A 134 29.30 -48.75 14.16
CA TYR A 134 29.64 -49.16 12.80
C TYR A 134 28.56 -48.74 11.78
N THR A 135 27.28 -48.95 12.12
CA THR A 135 26.15 -48.59 11.25
C THR A 135 26.04 -47.08 11.07
N ILE A 136 26.20 -46.32 12.15
CA ILE A 136 26.19 -44.85 12.12
C ILE A 136 27.36 -44.31 11.28
N ASN A 137 28.58 -44.76 11.56
CA ASN A 137 29.78 -44.31 10.84
C ASN A 137 29.68 -44.62 9.34
N LYS A 138 29.10 -45.76 8.96
CA LYS A 138 28.85 -46.09 7.55
C LYS A 138 27.89 -45.10 6.90
N ARG A 139 26.77 -44.78 7.56
CA ARG A 139 25.79 -43.80 7.05
C ARG A 139 26.39 -42.39 6.94
N GLU A 140 27.19 -41.97 7.92
CA GLU A 140 27.87 -40.67 7.87
C GLU A 140 28.85 -40.59 6.70
N ALA A 141 29.61 -41.66 6.45
CA ALA A 141 30.54 -41.71 5.33
C ALA A 141 29.80 -41.64 3.98
N GLU A 142 28.67 -42.35 3.85
CA GLU A 142 27.81 -42.29 2.66
C GLU A 142 27.20 -40.90 2.46
N ALA A 143 26.71 -40.27 3.53
CA ALA A 143 26.14 -38.91 3.47
C ALA A 143 27.20 -37.85 3.14
N GLN A 144 28.41 -37.99 3.68
CA GLN A 144 29.53 -37.09 3.37
C GLN A 144 29.96 -37.20 1.91
N GLU A 145 29.99 -38.42 1.36
CA GLU A 145 30.28 -38.65 -0.06
C GLU A 145 29.20 -38.03 -0.95
N GLN A 146 27.91 -38.22 -0.61
CA GLN A 146 26.81 -37.59 -1.34
C GLN A 146 26.89 -36.06 -1.30
N ALA A 147 27.14 -35.46 -0.14
CA ALA A 147 27.30 -34.01 0.00
C ALA A 147 28.47 -33.48 -0.85
N ARG A 148 29.56 -34.25 -1.00
CA ARG A 148 30.67 -33.90 -1.89
C ARG A 148 30.24 -33.94 -3.35
N LEU A 149 29.55 -35.00 -3.79
CA LEU A 149 29.05 -35.12 -5.17
C LEU A 149 28.07 -34.00 -5.52
N GLU A 150 27.18 -33.63 -4.60
CA GLU A 150 26.24 -32.52 -4.75
C GLU A 150 26.98 -31.17 -4.80
N ALA A 151 27.99 -30.96 -3.97
CA ALA A 151 28.82 -29.76 -4.03
C ALA A 151 29.57 -29.65 -5.38
N ASP A 152 30.10 -30.76 -5.88
CA ASP A 152 30.76 -30.83 -7.18
C ASP A 152 29.78 -30.59 -8.33
N GLU A 153 28.55 -31.12 -8.25
CA GLU A 153 27.50 -30.83 -9.21
C GLU A 153 27.05 -29.37 -9.14
N TRP A 154 26.92 -28.82 -7.94
CA TRP A 154 26.60 -27.42 -7.71
C TRP A 154 27.65 -26.50 -8.34
N GLU A 155 28.94 -26.82 -8.21
CA GLU A 155 30.01 -26.04 -8.84
C GLU A 155 30.00 -26.22 -10.36
N ARG A 156 29.79 -27.44 -10.87
CA ARG A 156 29.63 -27.70 -12.33
C ARG A 156 28.46 -26.93 -12.94
N ALA A 157 27.36 -26.75 -12.19
CA ALA A 157 26.19 -25.99 -12.63
C ALA A 157 26.34 -24.46 -12.47
N ARG A 158 27.40 -23.97 -11.83
CA ARG A 158 27.66 -22.54 -11.64
C ARG A 158 27.57 -21.69 -12.91
N PRO A 159 28.24 -22.01 -14.04
CA PRO A 159 28.13 -21.20 -15.25
C PRO A 159 26.69 -21.12 -15.79
N GLN A 160 25.90 -22.20 -15.66
CA GLN A 160 24.50 -22.20 -16.09
C GLN A 160 23.65 -21.29 -15.19
N ARG A 161 23.86 -21.33 -13.86
CA ARG A 161 23.19 -20.43 -12.93
C ARG A 161 23.53 -18.96 -13.18
N GLU A 162 24.82 -18.65 -13.39
CA GLU A 162 25.26 -17.29 -13.70
C GLU A 162 24.67 -16.79 -15.04
N ALA A 163 24.60 -17.67 -16.06
CA ALA A 163 23.96 -17.33 -17.33
C ALA A 163 22.45 -17.07 -17.16
N ALA A 164 21.75 -17.89 -16.39
CA ALA A 164 20.34 -17.71 -16.07
C ALA A 164 20.09 -16.41 -15.30
N GLU A 165 20.90 -16.09 -14.31
CA GLU A 165 20.83 -14.81 -13.58
C GLU A 165 21.08 -13.61 -14.50
N ARG A 166 22.07 -13.69 -15.40
CA ARG A 166 22.33 -12.64 -16.39
C ARG A 166 21.15 -12.48 -17.35
N ALA A 167 20.52 -13.58 -17.77
CA ALA A 167 19.32 -13.54 -18.60
C ALA A 167 18.14 -12.88 -17.86
N LEU A 168 17.92 -13.23 -16.58
CA LEU A 168 16.90 -12.60 -15.73
C LEU A 168 17.16 -11.11 -15.50
N LYS A 169 18.42 -10.71 -15.31
CA LYS A 169 18.79 -9.28 -15.20
C LYS A 169 18.49 -8.54 -16.50
N LYS A 170 18.79 -9.13 -17.67
CA LYS A 170 18.47 -8.56 -18.98
C LYS A 170 16.95 -8.43 -19.19
N THR A 171 16.15 -9.43 -18.82
CA THR A 171 14.67 -9.34 -18.96
C THR A 171 14.06 -8.30 -18.02
N LYS A 172 14.55 -8.21 -16.77
CA LYS A 172 14.14 -7.16 -15.82
C LYS A 172 14.51 -5.76 -16.31
N ALA A 173 15.72 -5.58 -16.88
CA ALA A 173 16.15 -4.30 -17.45
C ALA A 173 15.25 -3.89 -18.65
N LYS A 174 14.94 -4.83 -19.55
CA LYS A 174 14.01 -4.59 -20.67
C LYS A 174 12.61 -4.18 -20.17
N ARG A 175 12.04 -4.88 -19.18
CA ARG A 175 10.74 -4.51 -18.61
C ARG A 175 10.72 -3.10 -18.03
N LYS A 176 11.76 -2.71 -17.28
CA LYS A 176 11.88 -1.34 -16.75
C LYS A 176 11.95 -0.30 -17.87
N ALA A 177 12.75 -0.55 -18.91
CA ALA A 177 12.83 0.35 -20.07
C ALA A 177 11.47 0.49 -20.78
N THR A 178 10.75 -0.62 -20.99
CA THR A 178 9.40 -0.60 -21.59
C THR A 178 8.42 0.20 -20.74
N ILE A 179 8.42 0.03 -19.41
CA ILE A 179 7.53 0.77 -18.51
C ILE A 179 7.82 2.28 -18.60
N ILE A 180 9.10 2.69 -18.58
CA ILE A 180 9.50 4.09 -18.68
C ILE A 180 9.10 4.69 -20.03
N ILE A 181 9.33 3.97 -21.13
CA ILE A 181 8.93 4.41 -22.47
C ILE A 181 7.41 4.58 -22.55
N CYS A 182 6.63 3.61 -22.07
CA CYS A 182 5.17 3.70 -22.10
C CYS A 182 4.62 4.80 -21.17
N SER A 183 5.22 5.04 -20.01
CA SER A 183 4.75 6.07 -19.07
C SER A 183 5.09 7.49 -19.52
N ILE A 184 6.24 7.68 -20.18
CA ILE A 184 6.68 9.00 -20.64
C ILE A 184 6.13 9.27 -22.05
N ILE A 185 6.37 8.38 -23.02
CA ILE A 185 6.04 8.64 -24.44
C ILE A 185 4.57 8.33 -24.74
N GLY A 186 3.97 7.36 -24.06
CA GLY A 186 2.58 6.94 -24.28
C GLY A 186 1.57 8.09 -24.18
N PRO A 187 1.59 8.91 -23.12
CA PRO A 187 0.69 10.06 -23.00
C PRO A 187 0.83 11.08 -24.14
N PHE A 188 2.04 11.34 -24.64
CA PHE A 188 2.25 12.27 -25.76
C PHE A 188 1.72 11.73 -27.09
N LEU A 189 1.90 10.43 -27.35
CA LEU A 189 1.33 9.79 -28.55
C LEU A 189 -0.20 9.81 -28.50
N ILE A 190 -0.80 9.49 -27.35
CA ILE A 190 -2.26 9.53 -27.16
C ILE A 190 -2.78 10.97 -27.33
N ALA A 191 -2.13 11.95 -26.70
CA ALA A 191 -2.50 13.36 -26.84
C ALA A 191 -2.39 13.86 -28.30
N GLY A 192 -1.35 13.45 -29.02
CA GLY A 192 -1.18 13.76 -30.43
C GLY A 192 -2.29 13.17 -31.31
N ILE A 193 -2.66 11.91 -31.07
CA ILE A 193 -3.79 11.26 -31.77
C ILE A 193 -5.10 12.01 -31.46
N ILE A 194 -5.37 12.33 -30.19
CA ILE A 194 -6.58 13.09 -29.80
C ILE A 194 -6.61 14.45 -30.49
N ALA A 195 -5.48 15.16 -30.57
CA ALA A 195 -5.39 16.46 -31.22
C ALA A 195 -5.71 16.38 -32.73
N VAL A 196 -5.22 15.33 -33.42
CA VAL A 196 -5.52 15.09 -34.84
C VAL A 196 -7.00 14.77 -35.05
N PHE A 197 -7.60 13.93 -34.21
CA PHE A 197 -9.00 13.52 -34.37
C PHE A 197 -10.02 14.57 -33.91
N SER A 198 -9.65 15.47 -33.00
CA SER A 198 -10.57 16.47 -32.46
C SER A 198 -10.82 17.65 -33.40
N GLY A 199 -10.20 17.68 -34.59
CA GLY A 199 -10.42 18.74 -35.59
C GLY A 199 -10.13 20.15 -35.04
N TYR A 200 -9.27 20.26 -34.02
CA TYR A 200 -9.01 21.51 -33.33
C TYR A 200 -8.37 22.48 -34.32
N SER A 201 -9.08 23.55 -34.65
CA SER A 201 -8.69 24.52 -35.66
C SER A 201 -7.29 25.06 -35.38
N PHE A 202 -6.36 24.63 -36.23
CA PHE A 202 -4.93 24.46 -36.00
C PHE A 202 -4.14 25.77 -35.77
N SER A 203 -4.72 26.96 -35.91
CA SER A 203 -3.95 28.21 -35.91
C SER A 203 -3.92 29.00 -34.59
N ARG A 204 -4.90 28.83 -33.68
CA ARG A 204 -4.91 29.53 -32.37
C ARG A 204 -4.68 28.63 -31.16
N GLY A 205 -4.92 27.32 -31.30
CA GLY A 205 -4.71 26.36 -30.21
C GLY A 205 -3.23 26.02 -29.98
N ILE A 206 -2.40 26.05 -31.03
CA ILE A 206 -1.01 25.55 -30.96
C ILE A 206 -0.12 26.42 -30.07
N GLU A 207 -0.28 27.75 -30.08
CA GLU A 207 0.53 28.62 -29.20
C GLU A 207 0.29 28.29 -27.72
N LYS A 208 -0.96 28.10 -27.31
CA LYS A 208 -1.32 27.71 -25.94
C LYS A 208 -0.86 26.28 -25.62
N LEU A 209 -0.92 25.37 -26.58
CA LEU A 209 -0.50 23.98 -26.40
C LEU A 209 1.03 23.88 -26.28
N VAL A 210 1.78 24.69 -27.03
CA VAL A 210 3.24 24.82 -26.91
C VAL A 210 3.62 25.47 -25.58
N GLU A 211 2.93 26.51 -25.11
CA GLU A 211 3.13 27.07 -23.75
C GLU A 211 2.91 26.02 -22.66
N ILE A 212 1.83 25.23 -22.74
CA ILE A 212 1.53 24.20 -21.75
C ILE A 212 2.55 23.07 -21.82
N ILE A 213 2.91 22.58 -23.01
CA ILE A 213 3.92 21.51 -23.17
C ILE A 213 5.28 21.98 -22.67
N THR A 214 5.70 23.21 -23.00
CA THR A 214 6.96 23.76 -22.48
C THR A 214 6.91 23.89 -20.96
N MET A 215 5.81 24.35 -20.35
CA MET A 215 5.69 24.34 -18.89
C MET A 215 5.78 22.92 -18.31
N ILE A 216 5.10 21.94 -18.89
CA ILE A 216 5.12 20.55 -18.39
C ILE A 216 6.52 19.92 -18.49
N ILE A 217 7.30 20.26 -19.53
CA ILE A 217 8.65 19.74 -19.72
C ILE A 217 9.67 20.48 -18.84
N PHE A 218 9.63 21.82 -18.82
CA PHE A 218 10.65 22.63 -18.15
C PHE A 218 10.42 22.76 -16.65
N LEU A 219 9.19 22.69 -16.16
CA LEU A 219 8.88 22.77 -14.72
C LEU A 219 9.56 21.66 -13.89
N PRO A 220 9.46 20.36 -14.23
CA PRO A 220 10.14 19.32 -13.46
C PRO A 220 11.67 19.40 -13.58
N ILE A 221 12.20 19.86 -14.72
CA ILE A 221 13.64 20.11 -14.89
C ILE A 221 14.10 21.24 -13.95
N ALA A 222 13.36 22.34 -13.89
CA ALA A 222 13.63 23.46 -12.99
C ALA A 222 13.55 23.04 -11.52
N ILE A 223 12.51 22.27 -11.13
CA ILE A 223 12.37 21.73 -9.77
C ILE A 223 13.55 20.81 -9.42
N GLY A 224 13.94 19.92 -10.34
CA GLY A 224 15.10 19.05 -10.16
C GLY A 224 16.40 19.83 -10.00
N PHE A 225 16.59 20.90 -10.78
CA PHE A 225 17.76 21.77 -10.69
C PHE A 225 17.81 22.53 -9.36
N LEU A 226 16.67 23.05 -8.89
CA LEU A 226 16.56 23.69 -7.57
C LEU A 226 16.87 22.71 -6.44
N PHE A 227 16.41 21.46 -6.54
CA PHE A 227 16.72 20.43 -5.56
C PHE A 227 18.22 20.06 -5.54
N LEU A 228 18.86 20.04 -6.71
CA LEU A 228 20.30 19.86 -6.83
C LEU A 228 21.07 21.02 -6.19
N ILE A 229 20.69 22.27 -6.46
CA ILE A 229 21.28 23.46 -5.84
C ILE A 229 21.13 23.40 -4.32
N TYR A 230 19.93 23.06 -3.83
CA TYR A 230 19.67 22.91 -2.40
C TYR A 230 20.59 21.86 -1.76
N LYS A 231 20.76 20.71 -2.40
CA LYS A 231 21.67 19.64 -1.94
C LYS A 231 23.13 20.10 -1.89
N ILE A 232 23.59 20.82 -2.91
CA ILE A 232 24.95 21.38 -2.95
C ILE A 232 25.13 22.41 -1.84
N TRP A 233 24.17 23.31 -1.64
CA TRP A 233 24.21 24.31 -0.59
C TRP A 233 24.23 23.67 0.81
N ALA A 234 23.36 22.68 1.06
CA ALA A 234 23.34 21.93 2.32
C ALA A 234 24.67 21.24 2.62
N PHE A 235 25.33 20.68 1.60
CA PHE A 235 26.66 20.08 1.74
C PHE A 235 27.74 21.10 2.16
N PHE A 236 27.68 22.34 1.66
CA PHE A 236 28.61 23.40 2.04
C PHE A 236 28.25 24.10 3.36
N ALA A 237 26.98 24.04 3.78
CA ALA A 237 26.50 24.65 5.01
C ALA A 237 26.88 23.86 6.28
N GLY A 238 27.47 22.67 6.13
CA GLY A 238 28.09 21.95 7.25
C GLY A 238 27.11 21.19 8.15
N ASP A 239 26.05 20.62 7.56
CA ASP A 239 25.29 19.51 8.17
C ASP A 239 25.94 18.15 7.82
#